data_AF-A0A6B3C9L5-F1
#
_entry.id   AF-A0A6B3C9L5-F1
#
_cell.length_a   1.000
_cell.length_b   1.000
_cell.length_c   1.000
_cell.angle_alpha   90.00
_cell.angle_beta   90.00
_cell.angle_gamma   90.00
#
_symmetry.space_group_name_H-M   'P 1'
#
loop_
_entity.id
_entity.type
_entity.pdbx_description
1 polymer ?
#
loop_
_entity_poly.entity_id
_entity_poly.type
_entity_poly.pdbx_seq_one_letter_code
_entity_poly.pdbx_strand_id
1 'polypeptide(L)'
;PPAFAHDADLEVTDDDLVLDTLVPDSDNQPYDMHTVLETVLDDGSFLEVQALYAQNVVVGFGHVEGHPVGVVANQPMQMAGTLDINAAEKAARFVRTCDAFGIPVLTFVDVPGFLPGTDQEWNGIIRRGAKLIYA
;
A
#
# COMPACT_ATOMS: atom_id res chain seq x y z
N PRO A 1 -1.10 11.90 17.26
CA PRO A 1 0.09 11.02 17.15
C PRO A 1 1.37 11.80 17.52
N PRO A 2 2.42 11.17 18.08
CA PRO A 2 3.69 11.85 18.31
C PRO A 2 4.36 12.18 16.96
N ALA A 3 5.04 13.31 16.89
CA ALA A 3 5.85 13.71 15.74
C ALA A 3 7.32 13.75 16.17
N PHE A 4 8.20 13.28 15.30
CA PHE A 4 9.65 13.33 15.50
C PHE A 4 10.23 14.56 14.81
N ALA A 5 11.35 15.07 15.33
CA ALA A 5 12.08 16.12 14.63
C ALA A 5 12.68 15.51 13.35
N HIS A 6 12.27 16.03 12.21
CA HIS A 6 12.78 15.63 10.89
C HIS A 6 13.21 16.88 10.15
N ASP A 7 14.40 16.86 9.57
CA ASP A 7 14.85 17.86 8.62
C ASP A 7 14.53 17.33 7.22
N ALA A 8 13.54 17.92 6.55
CA ALA A 8 13.13 17.48 5.22
C ALA A 8 13.91 18.28 4.18
N ASP A 9 14.73 17.59 3.39
CA ASP A 9 15.31 18.19 2.20
C ASP A 9 14.22 18.32 1.14
N LEU A 10 13.96 19.54 0.70
CA LEU A 10 12.93 19.85 -0.30
C LEU A 10 13.49 19.82 -1.72
N GLU A 11 14.80 19.62 -1.87
CA GLU A 11 15.44 19.42 -3.16
C GLU A 11 15.24 17.98 -3.64
N VAL A 12 15.09 17.82 -4.96
CA VAL A 12 15.01 16.49 -5.58
C VAL A 12 16.37 15.82 -5.47
N THR A 13 16.42 14.67 -4.81
CA THR A 13 17.62 13.88 -4.61
C THR A 13 17.83 12.85 -5.71
N ASP A 14 19.02 12.24 -5.77
CA ASP A 14 19.27 11.13 -6.70
C ASP A 14 18.35 9.92 -6.41
N ASP A 15 17.94 9.72 -5.15
CA ASP A 15 17.02 8.65 -4.75
C ASP A 15 15.60 8.93 -5.29
N ASP A 16 15.15 10.18 -5.29
CA ASP A 16 13.87 10.58 -5.91
C ASP A 16 13.86 10.31 -7.41
N LEU A 17 14.98 10.57 -8.10
CA LEU A 17 15.12 10.35 -9.54
C LEU A 17 15.05 8.86 -9.92
N VAL A 18 15.28 7.94 -8.98
CA VAL A 18 15.10 6.50 -9.24
C VAL A 18 13.64 6.19 -9.56
N LEU A 19 12.69 6.90 -8.94
CA LEU A 19 11.25 6.69 -9.14
C LEU A 19 10.81 6.96 -10.59
N ASP A 20 11.49 7.85 -11.32
CA ASP A 20 11.22 8.13 -12.74
C ASP A 20 11.46 6.91 -13.65
N THR A 21 12.26 5.94 -13.18
CA THR A 21 12.64 4.74 -13.96
C THR A 21 12.06 3.44 -13.40
N LEU A 22 11.32 3.52 -12.29
CA LEU A 22 10.84 2.34 -11.58
C LEU A 22 9.69 1.65 -12.32
N VAL A 23 8.77 2.44 -12.90
CA VAL A 23 7.63 1.91 -13.67
C VAL A 23 8.13 1.45 -15.04
N PRO A 24 8.05 0.14 -15.36
CA PRO A 24 8.54 -0.37 -16.64
C PRO A 24 7.68 0.12 -17.81
N ASP A 25 8.29 0.35 -18.97
CA ASP A 25 7.58 0.73 -20.20
C ASP A 25 6.61 -0.35 -20.72
N SER A 26 6.80 -1.60 -20.28
CA SER A 26 5.97 -2.74 -20.67
C SER A 26 4.90 -2.99 -19.62
N ASP A 27 3.62 -2.89 -20.01
CA ASP A 27 2.45 -3.18 -19.16
C ASP A 27 2.46 -4.55 -18.47
N ASN A 28 3.17 -5.53 -19.03
CA ASN A 28 3.26 -6.89 -18.48
C ASN A 28 4.41 -7.10 -17.49
N GLN A 29 5.26 -6.10 -17.29
CA GLN A 29 6.42 -6.22 -16.41
C GLN A 29 6.08 -5.64 -15.04
N PRO A 30 6.01 -6.46 -13.98
CA PRO A 30 5.78 -5.96 -12.63
C PRO A 30 7.05 -5.29 -12.07
N TYR A 31 6.86 -4.40 -11.11
CA TYR A 31 7.90 -3.82 -10.27
C TYR A 31 7.56 -4.06 -8.79
N ASP A 32 8.55 -3.90 -7.91
CA ASP A 32 8.35 -4.07 -6.48
C ASP A 32 7.86 -2.77 -5.84
N MET A 33 6.65 -2.80 -5.30
CA MET A 33 6.08 -1.68 -4.56
C MET A 33 6.88 -1.34 -3.29
N HIS A 34 7.62 -2.27 -2.70
CA HIS A 34 8.47 -1.96 -1.54
C HIS A 34 9.54 -0.94 -1.88
N THR A 35 10.09 -0.95 -3.09
CA THR A 35 11.08 0.05 -3.52
C THR A 35 10.47 1.46 -3.54
N VAL A 36 9.20 1.60 -3.93
CA VAL A 36 8.47 2.88 -3.83
C VAL A 36 8.36 3.30 -2.37
N LEU A 37 7.94 2.39 -1.50
CA LEU A 37 7.73 2.69 -0.08
C LEU A 37 9.02 3.08 0.62
N GLU A 38 10.12 2.38 0.35
CA GLU A 38 11.44 2.66 0.91
C GLU A 38 12.01 4.00 0.44
N THR A 39 11.59 4.49 -0.74
CA THR A 39 12.04 5.80 -1.25
C THR A 39 11.19 6.95 -0.67
N VAL A 40 9.88 6.72 -0.47
CA VAL A 40 8.95 7.79 -0.04
C VAL A 40 8.91 7.96 1.49
N LEU A 41 9.16 6.90 2.25
CA LEU A 41 9.12 6.94 3.71
C LEU A 41 10.45 7.38 4.31
N ASP A 42 10.38 8.10 5.42
CA ASP A 42 11.56 8.56 6.16
C ASP A 42 12.51 7.39 6.48
N ASP A 43 13.81 7.57 6.21
CA ASP A 43 14.89 6.58 6.40
C ASP A 43 14.65 5.22 5.70
N GLY A 44 13.72 5.14 4.74
CA GLY A 44 13.25 3.87 4.16
C GLY A 44 12.63 2.91 5.19
N SER A 45 12.18 3.45 6.33
CA SER A 45 11.69 2.66 7.46
C SER A 45 10.21 2.33 7.30
N PHE A 46 9.94 1.07 6.98
CA PHE A 46 8.58 0.55 6.84
C PHE A 46 8.33 -0.65 7.75
N LEU A 47 7.35 -0.51 8.65
CA LEU A 47 6.86 -1.62 9.47
C LEU A 47 5.66 -2.27 8.77
N GLU A 48 5.93 -3.28 7.95
CA GLU A 48 4.88 -4.04 7.29
C GLU A 48 4.06 -4.87 8.29
N VAL A 49 2.74 -4.80 8.15
CA VAL A 49 1.77 -5.54 8.96
C VAL A 49 1.16 -6.65 8.10
N GLN A 50 1.17 -7.88 8.62
CA GLN A 50 0.65 -9.06 7.91
C GLN A 50 1.38 -9.35 6.57
N ALA A 51 2.71 -9.25 6.54
CA ALA A 51 3.55 -9.45 5.35
C ALA A 51 3.38 -10.82 4.65
N LEU A 52 2.94 -11.84 5.38
CA LEU A 52 2.76 -13.20 4.85
C LEU A 52 1.30 -13.52 4.48
N TYR A 53 0.39 -12.54 4.55
CA TYR A 53 -1.03 -12.72 4.27
C TYR A 53 -1.51 -11.71 3.23
N ALA A 54 -2.24 -12.18 2.20
CA ALA A 54 -2.74 -11.36 1.09
C ALA A 54 -1.64 -10.43 0.54
N GLN A 55 -0.57 -11.03 0.01
CA GLN A 55 0.65 -10.34 -0.41
C GLN A 55 0.46 -9.46 -1.65
N ASN A 56 -0.69 -9.55 -2.31
CA ASN A 56 -1.16 -8.66 -3.38
C ASN A 56 -1.48 -7.23 -2.88
N VAL A 57 -1.62 -7.03 -1.56
CA VAL A 57 -1.72 -5.71 -0.93
C VAL A 57 -0.78 -5.62 0.27
N VAL A 58 0.08 -4.61 0.26
CA VAL A 58 0.98 -4.24 1.34
C VAL A 58 0.26 -3.26 2.26
N VAL A 59 0.33 -3.49 3.57
CA VAL A 59 -0.14 -2.53 4.57
C VAL A 59 0.88 -2.43 5.69
N GLY A 60 1.04 -1.24 6.27
CA GLY A 60 2.02 -1.06 7.34
C GLY A 60 2.14 0.38 7.77
N PHE A 61 3.05 0.63 8.71
CA PHE A 61 3.28 1.97 9.25
C PHE A 61 4.66 2.48 8.83
N GLY A 62 4.73 3.78 8.57
CA GLY A 62 5.96 4.50 8.32
C GLY A 62 5.88 5.92 8.88
N HIS A 63 6.85 6.75 8.53
CA HIS A 63 6.81 8.18 8.82
C HIS A 63 7.04 8.97 7.53
N VAL A 64 6.44 10.16 7.48
CA VAL A 64 6.72 11.19 6.48
C VAL A 64 6.93 12.50 7.23
N GLU A 65 8.10 13.12 7.05
CA GLU A 65 8.51 14.33 7.78
C GLU A 65 8.36 14.16 9.31
N GLY A 66 8.66 12.97 9.83
CA GLY A 66 8.56 12.63 11.24
C GLY A 66 7.13 12.41 11.74
N HIS A 67 6.11 12.49 10.87
CA HIS A 67 4.72 12.21 11.21
C HIS A 67 4.34 10.77 10.87
N PRO A 68 3.69 10.02 11.76
CA PRO A 68 3.33 8.64 11.49
C PRO A 68 2.24 8.58 10.41
N VAL A 69 2.45 7.72 9.42
CA VAL A 69 1.51 7.45 8.33
C VAL A 69 1.20 5.94 8.29
N GLY A 70 -0.05 5.63 7.98
CA GLY A 70 -0.45 4.29 7.57
C GLY A 70 -0.33 4.18 6.06
N VAL A 71 0.26 3.11 5.56
CA VAL A 71 0.43 2.87 4.13
C VAL A 71 -0.48 1.73 3.70
N VAL A 72 -1.16 1.90 2.56
CA VAL A 72 -1.87 0.84 1.83
C VAL A 72 -1.39 0.86 0.40
N ALA A 73 -0.81 -0.22 -0.09
CA ALA A 73 -0.22 -0.25 -1.42
C ALA A 73 -0.53 -1.55 -2.16
N ASN A 74 -0.79 -1.49 -3.46
CA ASN A 74 -0.91 -2.68 -4.30
C ASN A 74 0.47 -3.24 -4.63
N GLN A 75 0.61 -4.57 -4.69
CA GLN A 75 1.87 -5.23 -5.05
C GLN A 75 1.76 -5.93 -6.40
N PRO A 76 2.26 -5.33 -7.50
CA PRO A 76 2.19 -5.90 -8.85
C PRO A 76 2.88 -7.26 -8.98
N MET A 77 3.95 -7.52 -8.21
CA MET A 77 4.64 -8.81 -8.24
C MET A 77 3.78 -9.98 -7.72
N GLN A 78 2.68 -9.69 -7.02
CA GLN A 78 1.80 -10.66 -6.40
C GLN A 78 0.40 -10.58 -7.01
N MET A 79 0.01 -11.59 -7.78
CA MET A 79 -1.29 -11.64 -8.47
C MET A 79 -1.60 -10.37 -9.28
N ALA A 80 -0.57 -9.75 -9.88
CA ALA A 80 -0.68 -8.49 -10.63
C ALA A 80 -1.30 -7.33 -9.84
N GLY A 81 -1.18 -7.32 -8.50
CA GLY A 81 -1.80 -6.28 -7.66
C GLY A 81 -3.33 -6.35 -7.60
N THR A 82 -3.95 -7.41 -8.11
CA THR A 82 -5.41 -7.58 -8.12
C THR A 82 -5.97 -7.65 -6.69
N LEU A 83 -7.15 -7.06 -6.50
CA LEU A 83 -7.86 -7.14 -5.21
C LEU A 83 -8.69 -8.42 -5.12
N ASP A 84 -8.41 -9.23 -4.11
CA ASP A 84 -9.22 -10.38 -3.71
C ASP A 84 -9.93 -10.10 -2.37
N ILE A 85 -10.78 -11.04 -1.93
CA ILE A 85 -11.45 -10.93 -0.62
C ILE A 85 -10.46 -10.72 0.54
N ASN A 86 -9.33 -11.42 0.53
CA ASN A 86 -8.39 -11.39 1.65
C ASN A 86 -7.66 -10.05 1.72
N ALA A 87 -7.20 -9.53 0.58
CA ALA A 87 -6.58 -8.21 0.47
C ALA A 87 -7.57 -7.10 0.86
N ALA A 88 -8.82 -7.18 0.40
CA ALA A 88 -9.84 -6.20 0.77
C ALA A 88 -10.11 -6.19 2.29
N GLU A 89 -10.19 -7.36 2.93
CA GLU A 89 -10.38 -7.43 4.39
C GLU A 89 -9.15 -6.98 5.18
N LYS A 90 -7.94 -7.31 4.69
CA LYS A 90 -6.66 -6.85 5.24
C LYS A 90 -6.58 -5.33 5.24
N ALA A 91 -6.77 -4.71 4.08
CA ALA A 91 -6.73 -3.26 3.91
C ALA A 91 -7.86 -2.56 4.67
N ALA A 92 -9.09 -3.04 4.58
CA ALA A 92 -10.24 -2.41 5.27
C ALA A 92 -10.05 -2.36 6.78
N ARG A 93 -9.53 -3.43 7.40
CA ARG A 93 -9.26 -3.44 8.84
C ARG A 93 -8.12 -2.49 9.21
N PHE A 94 -7.10 -2.40 8.36
CA PHE A 94 -5.96 -1.51 8.57
C PHE A 94 -6.36 -0.04 8.47
N VAL A 95 -7.10 0.36 7.42
CA VAL A 95 -7.62 1.72 7.24
C VAL A 95 -8.47 2.14 8.44
N ARG A 96 -9.41 1.30 8.87
CA ARG A 96 -10.24 1.56 10.07
C ARG A 96 -9.42 1.70 11.35
N THR A 97 -8.28 1.02 11.42
CA THR A 97 -7.36 1.15 12.56
C THR A 97 -6.68 2.51 12.50
N CYS A 98 -6.15 2.92 11.34
CA CYS A 98 -5.53 4.22 11.16
C CYS A 98 -6.50 5.37 11.47
N ASP A 99 -7.72 5.32 10.90
CA ASP A 99 -8.78 6.31 11.14
C ASP A 99 -9.13 6.41 12.64
N ALA A 100 -9.31 5.28 13.32
CA ALA A 100 -9.65 5.27 14.75
C ALA A 100 -8.58 5.90 15.66
N PHE A 101 -7.31 5.92 15.22
CA PHE A 101 -6.20 6.52 15.97
C PHE A 101 -5.76 7.88 15.41
N GLY A 102 -6.47 8.43 14.42
CA GLY A 102 -6.13 9.69 13.77
C GLY A 102 -4.77 9.65 13.07
N ILE A 103 -4.43 8.50 12.48
CA ILE A 103 -3.22 8.30 11.66
C ILE A 103 -3.63 8.53 10.20
N PRO A 104 -2.97 9.46 9.47
CA PRO A 104 -3.22 9.66 8.05
C PRO A 104 -2.89 8.40 7.25
N VAL A 105 -3.64 8.15 6.19
CA VAL A 105 -3.44 7.00 5.29
C VAL A 105 -2.90 7.48 3.95
N LEU A 106 -1.76 6.95 3.55
CA LEU A 106 -1.15 7.11 2.23
C LEU A 106 -1.43 5.86 1.40
N THR A 107 -2.02 6.05 0.22
CA THR A 107 -2.41 4.93 -0.65
C THR A 107 -1.64 4.96 -1.97
N PHE A 108 -0.91 3.89 -2.27
CA PHE A 108 -0.23 3.69 -3.55
C PHE A 108 -1.06 2.76 -4.42
N VAL A 109 -1.56 3.29 -5.54
CA VAL A 109 -2.56 2.62 -6.35
C VAL A 109 -1.91 2.08 -7.62
N ASP A 110 -1.81 0.76 -7.70
CA ASP A 110 -1.47 0.03 -8.92
C ASP A 110 -2.30 -1.25 -9.00
N VAL A 111 -3.59 -1.05 -9.29
CA VAL A 111 -4.60 -2.11 -9.28
C VAL A 111 -5.25 -2.22 -10.64
N PRO A 112 -5.17 -3.38 -11.32
CA PRO A 112 -5.89 -3.61 -12.57
C PRO A 112 -7.40 -3.83 -12.34
N GLY A 113 -7.78 -4.27 -11.13
CA GLY A 113 -9.16 -4.47 -10.71
C GLY A 113 -9.31 -5.55 -9.63
N PHE A 114 -10.55 -5.99 -9.41
CA PHE A 114 -10.84 -7.16 -8.59
C PHE A 114 -10.60 -8.45 -9.36
N LEU A 115 -10.07 -9.46 -8.68
CA LEU A 115 -9.82 -10.77 -9.28
C LEU A 115 -11.15 -11.43 -9.69
N PRO A 116 -11.37 -11.75 -10.98
CA PRO A 116 -12.55 -12.46 -11.41
C PRO A 116 -12.46 -13.94 -11.01
N GLY A 117 -13.59 -14.53 -10.61
CA GLY A 117 -13.66 -15.97 -10.33
C GLY A 117 -14.94 -16.35 -9.60
N THR A 118 -15.51 -17.50 -9.95
CA THR A 118 -16.70 -18.04 -9.29
C THR A 118 -16.49 -18.14 -7.78
N ASP A 119 -15.32 -18.61 -7.34
CA ASP A 119 -15.01 -18.75 -5.92
C ASP A 119 -15.05 -17.41 -5.17
N GLN A 120 -14.64 -16.30 -5.79
CA GLN A 120 -14.74 -14.97 -5.19
C GLN A 120 -16.21 -14.53 -5.08
N GLU A 121 -17.02 -14.79 -6.10
CA GLU A 121 -18.46 -14.50 -6.06
C GLU A 121 -19.19 -15.31 -4.98
N TRP A 122 -18.96 -16.63 -4.93
CA TRP A 122 -19.56 -17.53 -3.93
C TRP A 122 -19.14 -17.20 -2.51
N ASN A 123 -17.90 -16.74 -2.30
CA ASN A 123 -17.40 -16.29 -1.00
C ASN A 123 -17.82 -14.86 -0.62
N GLY A 124 -18.59 -14.19 -1.48
CA GLY A 124 -19.22 -12.90 -1.18
C GLY A 124 -18.32 -11.69 -1.39
N ILE A 125 -17.55 -11.66 -2.48
CA ILE A 125 -16.70 -10.52 -2.87
C ILE A 125 -17.44 -9.18 -2.90
N ILE A 126 -18.74 -9.16 -3.26
CA ILE A 126 -19.54 -7.92 -3.26
C ILE A 126 -19.59 -7.31 -1.84
N ARG A 127 -19.90 -8.11 -0.82
CA ARG A 127 -20.01 -7.62 0.56
C ARG A 127 -18.65 -7.42 1.21
N ARG A 128 -17.68 -8.31 0.94
CA ARG A 128 -16.36 -8.28 1.56
C ARG A 128 -15.45 -7.23 0.92
N GLY A 129 -15.48 -7.11 -0.40
CA GLY A 129 -14.82 -6.04 -1.15
C GLY A 129 -15.37 -4.65 -0.79
N ALA A 130 -16.69 -4.52 -0.59
CA ALA A 130 -17.30 -3.27 -0.12
C ALA A 130 -16.79 -2.80 1.25
N LYS A 131 -16.20 -3.67 2.07
CA LYS A 131 -15.59 -3.25 3.35
C LYS A 131 -14.44 -2.28 3.13
N LEU A 132 -13.68 -2.45 2.05
CA LEU A 132 -12.58 -1.55 1.71
C LEU A 132 -13.09 -0.21 1.19
N ILE A 133 -14.18 -0.21 0.42
CA ILE A 133 -14.84 1.03 -0.05
C ILE A 133 -15.47 1.80 1.11
N TYR A 134 -15.94 1.09 2.13
CA TYR A 134 -16.56 1.67 3.31
C TYR A 134 -15.56 2.18 4.36
N ALA A 135 -14.38 1.56 4.43
CA ALA A 135 -13.34 1.88 5.39
C ALA A 135 -12.70 3.24 5.09
#